data_AF-A0A966FGC1-F1
#
_entry.id   AF-A0A966FGC1-F1
#
_cell.length_a   1.000
_cell.length_b   1.000
_cell.length_c   1.000
_cell.angle_alpha   90.00
_cell.angle_beta   90.00
_cell.angle_gamma   90.00
#
_symmetry.space_group_name_H-M   'P 1'
#
loop_
_entity.id
_entity.type
_entity.pdbx_description
1 polymer ?
#
loop_
_entity_poly.entity_id
_entity_poly.type
_entity_poly.pdbx_seq_one_letter_code
_entity_poly.pdbx_strand_id
1 'polypeptide(L)'
;MSDSRTTDATTPPAAPALDENQLMQERRDKLKALRQAQAQGKGPAFPNDFKPTDHAAKLFAAHEAKTPEALAELGTQAKVAGRMMLKRVMGKASFATLQDSTGRIQIYIKRDDVGEDLYNAFKHWDLGD
;
A
#
# COMPACT_ATOMS: atom_id res chain seq x y z
N MET A 1 29.62 -31.20 -42.31
CA MET A 1 28.46 -30.31 -42.14
C MET A 1 27.64 -30.84 -40.99
N SER A 2 27.60 -30.11 -39.88
CA SER A 2 26.49 -30.02 -38.90
C SER A 2 27.00 -29.28 -37.66
N ASP A 3 27.03 -27.95 -37.77
CA ASP A 3 27.01 -27.03 -36.64
C ASP A 3 25.77 -27.30 -35.78
N SER A 4 25.93 -27.41 -34.46
CA SER A 4 24.82 -27.15 -33.54
C SER A 4 25.31 -26.33 -32.36
N ARG A 5 24.74 -25.13 -32.29
CA ARG A 5 25.02 -24.01 -31.40
C ARG A 5 24.73 -24.39 -29.95
N THR A 6 25.72 -24.24 -29.08
CA THR A 6 25.52 -24.14 -27.63
C THR A 6 24.83 -22.80 -27.36
N THR A 7 23.57 -22.86 -26.91
CA THR A 7 22.82 -21.67 -26.47
C THR A 7 23.33 -21.23 -25.10
N ASP A 8 23.95 -20.06 -25.07
CA ASP A 8 24.39 -19.33 -23.89
C ASP A 8 23.15 -18.79 -23.14
N ALA A 9 22.98 -19.19 -21.88
CA ALA A 9 21.84 -18.76 -21.07
C ALA A 9 22.17 -17.39 -20.44
N THR A 10 21.68 -16.32 -21.06
CA THR A 10 21.78 -14.97 -20.52
C THR A 10 20.89 -14.82 -19.28
N THR A 11 21.50 -14.83 -18.10
CA THR A 11 20.89 -14.42 -16.83
C THR A 11 20.38 -12.97 -16.94
N PRO A 12 19.10 -12.67 -16.64
CA PRO A 12 18.63 -11.30 -16.62
C PRO A 12 19.33 -10.48 -15.52
N PRO A 13 19.65 -9.20 -15.77
CA PRO A 13 20.35 -8.36 -14.79
C PRO A 13 19.49 -8.18 -13.53
N ALA A 14 20.10 -8.46 -12.37
CA ALA A 14 19.51 -8.18 -11.07
C ALA A 14 19.16 -6.69 -10.95
N ALA A 15 17.95 -6.39 -10.48
CA ALA A 15 17.53 -5.03 -10.17
C ALA A 15 18.55 -4.36 -9.24
N PRO A 16 18.81 -3.04 -9.38
CA PRO A 16 19.76 -2.36 -8.53
C PRO A 16 19.29 -2.48 -7.07
N ALA A 17 20.08 -3.16 -6.25
CA ALA A 17 19.93 -3.15 -4.81
C ALA A 17 20.11 -1.69 -4.37
N LEU A 18 19.01 -1.01 -4.06
CA LEU A 18 19.06 0.18 -3.22
C LEU A 18 19.92 -0.18 -2.00
N ASP A 19 20.93 0.62 -1.70
CA ASP A 19 21.83 0.40 -0.57
C ASP A 19 20.98 0.23 0.69
N GLU A 20 20.89 -1.01 1.17
CA GLU A 20 19.96 -1.40 2.25
C GLU A 20 20.17 -0.53 3.49
N ASN A 21 21.41 -0.07 3.70
CA ASN A 21 21.74 0.84 4.78
C ASN A 21 21.04 2.18 4.63
N GLN A 22 20.98 2.76 3.43
CA GLN A 22 20.32 4.03 3.17
C GLN A 22 18.81 3.92 3.42
N LEU A 23 18.18 2.86 2.90
CA LEU A 23 16.75 2.60 3.12
C LEU A 23 16.42 2.41 4.61
N MET A 24 17.28 1.72 5.35
CA MET A 24 17.12 1.53 6.79
C MET A 24 17.29 2.83 7.58
N GLN A 25 18.18 3.74 7.16
CA GLN A 25 18.32 5.06 7.78
C GLN A 25 17.07 5.92 7.52
N GLU A 26 16.57 5.97 6.29
CA GLU A 26 15.34 6.72 5.96
C GLU A 26 14.14 6.26 6.79
N ARG A 27 13.96 4.94 6.95
CA ARG A 27 12.91 4.38 7.80
C ARG A 27 13.07 4.75 9.27
N ARG A 28 14.31 4.79 9.78
CA ARG A 28 14.61 5.22 11.16
C ARG A 28 14.32 6.69 11.37
N ASP A 29 14.64 7.54 10.40
CA ASP A 29 14.37 8.97 10.46
C ASP A 29 12.86 9.26 10.45
N LYS A 30 12.09 8.53 9.63
CA LYS A 30 10.62 8.58 9.65
C LYS A 30 10.06 8.16 11.02
N LEU A 31 10.56 7.07 11.59
CA LEU A 31 10.17 6.62 12.93
C LEU A 31 10.49 7.68 14.01
N LYS A 32 11.65 8.34 13.90
CA LYS A 32 12.04 9.42 14.82
C LYS A 32 11.08 10.60 14.71
N ALA A 33 10.70 10.99 13.49
CA ALA A 33 9.71 12.04 13.27
C ALA A 33 8.34 11.69 13.87
N LEU A 34 7.87 10.45 13.73
CA LEU A 34 6.62 9.97 14.34
C LEU A 34 6.67 10.04 15.87
N ARG A 35 7.78 9.61 16.48
CA ARG A 35 7.96 9.69 17.94
C ARG A 35 8.06 11.13 18.44
N GLN A 36 8.68 12.03 17.68
CA GLN A 36 8.71 13.45 18.01
C GLN A 36 7.32 14.07 17.93
N ALA A 37 6.53 13.73 16.91
CA ALA A 37 5.13 14.16 16.81
C ALA A 37 4.31 13.67 18.01
N GLN A 38 4.53 12.42 18.47
CA GLN A 38 3.93 11.90 19.69
C GLN A 38 4.34 12.70 20.94
N ALA A 39 5.63 13.02 21.10
CA ALA A 39 6.11 13.83 22.21
C ALA A 39 5.52 15.26 22.21
N GLN A 40 5.15 15.78 21.03
CA GLN A 40 4.45 17.06 20.86
C GLN A 40 2.93 16.96 21.05
N GLY A 41 2.40 15.80 21.44
CA GLY A 41 0.96 15.61 21.68
C GLY A 41 0.12 15.40 20.41
N LYS A 42 0.72 15.14 19.25
CA LYS A 42 0.01 14.92 17.97
C LYS A 42 -0.57 13.51 17.80
N GLY A 43 -0.66 12.73 18.88
CA GLY A 43 -1.18 11.35 18.90
C GLY A 43 -0.09 10.28 19.06
N PRO A 44 -0.47 9.02 19.32
CA PRO A 44 0.49 7.92 19.52
C PRO A 44 1.22 7.57 18.22
N ALA A 45 2.53 7.32 18.28
CA ALA A 45 3.33 6.93 17.10
C ALA A 45 2.90 5.58 16.52
N PHE A 46 2.33 4.70 17.35
CA PHE A 46 1.75 3.42 16.96
C PHE A 46 0.33 3.31 17.53
N PRO A 47 -0.68 3.84 16.83
CA PRO A 47 -2.07 3.74 17.25
C PRO A 47 -2.55 2.28 17.21
N ASN A 48 -3.41 1.90 18.17
CA ASN A 48 -4.06 0.59 18.22
C ASN A 48 -5.58 0.75 18.44
N ASP A 49 -6.14 1.80 17.86
CA ASP A 49 -7.55 2.20 17.95
C ASP A 49 -8.37 1.69 16.75
N PHE A 50 -7.70 1.42 15.62
CA PHE A 50 -8.37 0.94 14.42
C PHE A 50 -8.87 -0.50 14.58
N LYS A 51 -10.17 -0.69 14.38
CA LYS A 51 -10.85 -2.00 14.40
C LYS A 51 -11.45 -2.29 13.02
N PRO A 52 -10.80 -3.11 12.18
CA PRO A 52 -11.38 -3.51 10.90
C PRO A 52 -12.67 -4.30 11.14
N THR A 53 -13.72 -3.97 10.40
CA THR A 53 -14.99 -4.72 10.40
C THR A 53 -15.07 -5.71 9.24
N ASP A 54 -14.23 -5.50 8.22
CA ASP A 54 -14.30 -6.20 6.95
C ASP A 54 -12.95 -6.80 6.57
N HIS A 55 -13.02 -7.87 5.79
CA HIS A 55 -11.85 -8.59 5.27
C HIS A 55 -11.93 -8.66 3.76
N ALA A 56 -10.77 -8.62 3.10
CA ALA A 56 -10.66 -8.62 1.64
C ALA A 56 -11.46 -9.78 1.01
N ALA A 57 -11.25 -11.02 1.46
CA ALA A 57 -11.94 -12.18 0.89
C ALA A 57 -13.47 -12.10 1.01
N LYS A 58 -13.99 -11.58 2.13
CA LYS A 58 -15.44 -11.42 2.33
C LYS A 58 -16.02 -10.34 1.42
N LEU A 59 -15.30 -9.24 1.24
CA LEU A 59 -15.71 -8.17 0.33
C LEU A 59 -15.75 -8.66 -1.11
N PHE A 60 -14.74 -9.42 -1.56
CA PHE A 60 -14.79 -10.03 -2.90
C PHE A 60 -15.95 -11.01 -3.03
N ALA A 61 -16.09 -11.98 -2.13
CA ALA A 61 -17.19 -12.95 -2.20
C ALA A 61 -18.58 -12.29 -2.24
N ALA A 62 -18.77 -11.17 -1.55
CA ALA A 62 -20.05 -10.45 -1.52
C ALA A 62 -20.27 -9.52 -2.73
N HIS A 63 -19.22 -9.08 -3.42
CA HIS A 63 -19.31 -7.97 -4.37
C HIS A 63 -18.66 -8.21 -5.74
N GLU A 64 -17.87 -9.27 -5.93
CA GLU A 64 -17.12 -9.52 -7.17
C GLU A 64 -18.02 -9.71 -8.40
N ALA A 65 -19.23 -10.25 -8.22
CA ALA A 65 -20.18 -10.49 -9.29
C ALA A 65 -21.04 -9.26 -9.64
N LYS A 66 -20.91 -8.15 -8.89
CA LYS A 66 -21.70 -6.93 -9.09
C LYS A 66 -21.02 -6.01 -10.10
N THR A 67 -21.81 -5.30 -10.89
CA THR A 67 -21.28 -4.28 -11.81
C THR A 67 -20.88 -3.01 -11.04
N PRO A 68 -20.02 -2.15 -11.62
CA PRO A 68 -19.65 -0.87 -11.01
C PRO A 68 -20.86 0.01 -10.64
N GLU A 69 -21.90 0.02 -11.47
CA GLU A 69 -23.12 0.80 -11.26
C GLU A 69 -23.89 0.28 -10.04
N ALA A 70 -24.07 -1.04 -9.95
CA ALA A 70 -24.74 -1.67 -8.82
C ALA A 70 -23.98 -1.45 -7.50
N LEU A 71 -22.65 -1.41 -7.54
CA LEU A 71 -21.82 -1.09 -6.36
C LEU A 71 -21.95 0.38 -5.95
N ALA A 72 -22.02 1.29 -6.92
CA ALA A 72 -22.22 2.71 -6.66
C ALA A 72 -23.60 2.97 -6.03
N GLU A 73 -24.66 2.32 -6.50
CA GLU A 73 -26.00 2.42 -5.92
C GLU A 73 -26.09 1.83 -4.50
N LEU A 74 -25.38 0.72 -4.25
CA LEU A 74 -25.38 0.08 -2.95
C LEU A 74 -24.68 0.92 -1.88
N GLY A 75 -23.68 1.72 -2.27
CA GLY A 75 -22.99 2.66 -1.36
C GLY A 75 -22.37 2.00 -0.13
N THR A 76 -21.94 0.73 -0.23
CA THR A 76 -21.43 -0.03 0.92
C THR A 76 -20.17 0.60 1.49
N GLN A 77 -20.17 0.86 2.79
CA GLN A 77 -18.98 1.27 3.53
C GLN A 77 -18.26 0.03 4.07
N ALA A 78 -16.93 0.01 3.95
CA ALA A 78 -16.10 -1.07 4.47
C ALA A 78 -14.93 -0.50 5.27
N LYS A 79 -14.52 -1.20 6.33
CA LYS A 79 -13.32 -0.88 7.12
C LYS A 79 -12.35 -2.05 7.07
N VAL A 80 -11.26 -1.85 6.33
CA VAL A 80 -10.20 -2.85 6.14
C VAL A 80 -8.88 -2.35 6.70
N ALA A 81 -8.03 -3.27 7.14
CA ALA A 81 -6.64 -3.02 7.52
C ALA A 81 -5.76 -4.15 7.02
N GLY A 82 -4.52 -3.82 6.68
CA GLY A 82 -3.55 -4.77 6.15
C GLY A 82 -2.25 -4.08 5.79
N ARG A 83 -1.26 -4.87 5.37
CA ARG A 83 0.06 -4.38 4.96
C ARG A 83 -0.01 -3.75 3.56
N MET A 84 0.58 -2.58 3.37
CA MET A 84 0.68 -1.96 2.05
C MET A 84 1.72 -2.67 1.19
N MET A 85 1.26 -3.41 0.18
CA MET A 85 2.13 -4.21 -0.71
C MET A 85 2.56 -3.44 -1.96
N LEU A 86 1.66 -2.62 -2.49
CA LEU A 86 1.89 -1.82 -3.69
C LEU A 86 1.31 -0.43 -3.47
N LYS A 87 1.96 0.57 -4.08
CA LYS A 87 1.51 1.95 -4.07
C LYS A 87 1.89 2.60 -5.40
N ARG A 88 0.92 3.23 -6.05
CA ARG A 88 1.07 3.99 -7.30
C ARG A 88 0.47 5.37 -7.10
N VAL A 89 1.32 6.39 -7.19
CA VAL A 89 0.93 7.80 -7.00
C VAL A 89 0.72 8.45 -8.36
N MET A 90 -0.48 8.99 -8.59
CA MET A 90 -0.91 9.63 -9.85
C MET A 90 -1.33 11.08 -9.54
N GLY A 91 -0.38 11.91 -9.10
CA GLY A 91 -0.62 13.32 -8.75
C GLY A 91 -1.58 13.47 -7.56
N LYS A 92 -2.84 13.83 -7.82
CA LYS A 92 -3.91 14.05 -6.81
C LYS A 92 -4.66 12.78 -6.41
N ALA A 93 -4.45 11.68 -7.11
CA ALA A 93 -5.02 10.39 -6.75
C ALA A 93 -3.93 9.33 -6.63
N SER A 94 -4.18 8.31 -5.82
CA SER A 94 -3.27 7.20 -5.60
C SER A 94 -4.02 5.89 -5.50
N PHE A 95 -3.38 4.82 -5.95
CA PHE A 95 -3.84 3.45 -5.75
C PHE A 95 -2.86 2.74 -4.84
N ALA A 96 -3.36 2.01 -3.85
CA ALA A 96 -2.55 1.11 -3.05
C ALA A 96 -3.20 -0.26 -2.96
N THR A 97 -2.41 -1.30 -2.76
CA THR A 97 -2.89 -2.65 -2.51
C THR A 97 -2.57 -3.01 -1.07
N LEU A 98 -3.60 -3.23 -0.27
CA LEU A 98 -3.48 -3.72 1.10
C LEU A 98 -3.62 -5.24 1.10
N GLN A 99 -2.77 -5.92 1.88
CA GLN A 99 -2.86 -7.35 2.12
C GLN A 99 -3.24 -7.59 3.58
N ASP A 100 -4.40 -8.20 3.79
CA ASP A 100 -4.83 -8.68 5.10
C ASP A 100 -4.54 -10.20 5.26
N SER A 101 -5.03 -10.80 6.33
CA SER A 101 -4.88 -12.25 6.58
C SER A 101 -5.64 -13.15 5.60
N THR A 102 -6.57 -12.59 4.83
CA THR A 102 -7.49 -13.32 3.96
C THR A 102 -7.18 -13.13 2.47
N GLY A 103 -6.55 -12.01 2.09
CA GLY A 103 -6.28 -11.70 0.70
C GLY A 103 -5.74 -10.29 0.48
N ARG A 104 -5.89 -9.80 -0.76
CA ARG A 104 -5.43 -8.48 -1.18
C ARG A 104 -6.58 -7.66 -1.71
N ILE A 105 -6.70 -6.41 -1.27
CA ILE A 105 -7.70 -5.46 -1.74
C ILE A 105 -7.03 -4.19 -2.26
N GLN A 106 -7.53 -3.64 -3.36
CA GLN A 106 -7.08 -2.35 -3.87
C GLN A 106 -7.89 -1.23 -3.22
N ILE A 107 -7.18 -0.21 -2.74
CA ILE A 107 -7.76 1.03 -2.26
C ILE A 107 -7.45 2.16 -3.24
N TYR A 108 -8.42 3.03 -3.42
CA TYR A 108 -8.32 4.23 -4.22
C TYR A 108 -8.45 5.46 -3.32
N ILE A 109 -7.46 6.34 -3.37
CA ILE A 109 -7.35 7.50 -2.48
C ILE A 109 -7.27 8.75 -3.35
N LYS A 110 -8.23 9.65 -3.20
CA LYS A 110 -8.19 10.99 -3.80
C LYS A 110 -7.93 12.02 -2.72
N ARG A 111 -7.04 12.97 -3.02
CA ARG A 111 -6.76 14.11 -2.13
C ARG A 111 -8.03 14.87 -1.74
N ASP A 112 -8.94 15.05 -2.69
CA ASP A 112 -10.15 15.84 -2.47
C ASP A 112 -11.15 15.14 -1.54
N ASP A 113 -11.06 13.81 -1.38
CA ASP A 113 -11.91 13.02 -0.47
C ASP A 113 -11.31 12.90 0.94
N VAL A 114 -9.98 12.85 1.08
CA VAL A 114 -9.29 12.62 2.37
C VAL A 114 -8.66 13.87 2.99
N GLY A 115 -8.60 14.97 2.23
CA GLY A 115 -7.92 16.20 2.62
C GLY A 115 -6.43 16.24 2.27
N GLU A 116 -5.88 17.45 2.18
CA GLU A 116 -4.50 17.68 1.72
C GLU A 116 -3.45 17.15 2.70
N ASP A 117 -3.61 17.40 4.00
CA ASP A 117 -2.64 16.99 5.01
C ASP A 117 -2.49 15.47 5.09
N LEU A 118 -3.60 14.74 5.12
CA LEU A 118 -3.60 13.28 5.18
C LEU A 118 -3.07 12.68 3.87
N TYR A 119 -3.42 13.26 2.72
CA TYR A 119 -2.90 12.81 1.43
C TYR A 119 -1.38 13.03 1.31
N ASN A 120 -0.88 14.16 1.81
CA ASN A 120 0.55 14.43 1.84
C ASN A 120 1.26 13.47 2.81
N ALA A 121 0.68 13.13 3.96
CA ALA A 121 1.20 12.09 4.83
C ALA A 121 1.24 10.73 4.13
N PHE A 122 0.15 10.34 3.46
CA PHE A 122 0.05 9.08 2.71
C PHE A 122 1.17 8.95 1.64
N LYS A 123 1.55 10.04 0.96
CA LYS A 123 2.67 10.01 0.00
C LYS A 123 4.00 9.58 0.62
N HIS A 124 4.21 9.81 1.90
CA HIS A 124 5.45 9.46 2.60
C HIS A 124 5.43 8.07 3.24
N TRP A 125 4.28 7.39 3.29
CA TRP A 125 4.18 6.00 3.76
C TRP A 125 4.86 5.02 2.81
N ASP A 126 5.48 4.00 3.37
CA ASP A 126 6.34 3.04 2.66
C ASP A 126 5.66 1.70 2.42
N LEU A 127 6.15 0.98 1.42
CA LEU A 127 5.74 -0.40 1.21
C LEU A 127 6.14 -1.24 2.43
N GLY A 128 5.17 -1.95 2.98
CA GLY A 128 5.31 -2.73 4.20
C GLY A 128 4.75 -2.07 5.45
N ASP A 129 4.39 -0.78 5.41
CA ASP A 129 3.63 -0.13 6.49
C ASP A 129 2.23 -0.76 6.66
#